data_AF-A0A1W6EUJ4-F1
#
_entry.id   AF-A0A1W6EUJ4-F1
#
_cell.length_a   1.000
_cell.length_b   1.000
_cell.length_c   1.000
_cell.angle_alpha   90.00
_cell.angle_beta   90.00
_cell.angle_gamma   90.00
#
_symmetry.space_group_name_H-M   'P 1'
#
loop_
_entity.id
_entity.type
_entity.pdbx_description
1 polymer ?
#
loop_
_entity_poly.entity_id
_entity_poly.type
_entity_poly.pdbx_seq_one_letter_code
_entity_poly.pdbx_strand_id
1 'polypeptide(L)'
;MFNRIWQRLNILQKLKLVLMTTMLTLTAAMLIMARWSYEQGFFDYTNALEQTRLEMLAPQLVDLYVLSGQNIRAMPKNEVSAILASFPKHPQGPNLNKFPNKPLPGARAPSAALFDLNGHFIAGASLLTNDQPNEVRVPLRFEGKTVAWLKSLPERHFKDTMETQVSRTQLERSLWLGGISL
;
A
#
# COMPACT_ATOMS: atom_id res chain seq x y z
N MET A 1 -17.37 40.16 17.06
CA MET A 1 -18.60 39.98 16.27
C MET A 1 -19.48 38.83 16.80
N PHE A 2 -18.90 37.68 17.17
CA PHE A 2 -19.61 36.49 17.70
C PHE A 2 -20.51 36.75 18.93
N ASN A 3 -20.04 37.55 19.89
CA ASN A 3 -20.77 37.82 21.13
C ASN A 3 -22.09 38.61 20.92
N ARG A 4 -22.18 39.41 19.85
CA ARG A 4 -23.40 40.18 19.52
C ARG A 4 -24.51 39.31 18.93
N ILE A 5 -24.13 38.30 18.16
CA ILE A 5 -25.05 37.33 17.53
C ILE A 5 -25.60 36.40 18.60
N TRP A 6 -24.74 35.97 19.54
CA TRP A 6 -25.13 35.12 20.67
C TRP A 6 -26.22 35.75 21.54
N GLN A 7 -26.15 37.07 21.80
CA GLN A 7 -27.12 37.78 22.63
C GLN A 7 -28.50 37.92 21.96
N ARG A 8 -28.59 37.82 20.62
CA ARG A 8 -29.84 37.96 19.86
C ARG A 8 -30.64 36.66 19.71
N LEU A 9 -30.09 35.53 20.17
CA LEU A 9 -30.72 34.21 20.04
C LEU A 9 -31.57 33.86 21.26
N ASN A 10 -32.76 33.31 21.02
CA ASN A 10 -33.62 32.73 22.07
C ASN A 10 -32.93 31.54 22.75
N ILE A 11 -33.30 31.24 24.01
CA ILE A 11 -32.66 30.18 24.80
C ILE A 11 -32.71 28.81 24.08
N LEU A 12 -33.82 28.51 23.41
CA LEU A 12 -34.01 27.30 22.61
C LEU A 12 -33.14 27.28 21.36
N GLN A 13 -32.88 28.43 20.74
CA GLN A 13 -31.98 28.53 19.57
C GLN A 13 -30.53 28.32 19.99
N LYS A 14 -30.12 28.86 21.14
CA LYS A 14 -28.79 28.59 21.72
C LYS A 14 -28.60 27.10 22.00
N LEU A 15 -29.60 26.45 22.59
CA LEU A 15 -29.55 25.01 22.86
C LEU A 15 -29.42 24.18 21.57
N LYS A 16 -30.24 24.47 20.55
CA LYS A 16 -30.16 23.79 19.25
C LYS A 16 -28.82 24.04 18.55
N LEU A 17 -28.31 25.27 18.59
CA LEU A 17 -27.03 25.63 17.99
C LEU A 17 -25.88 24.86 18.63
N VAL A 18 -25.82 24.83 19.97
CA VAL A 18 -24.80 24.06 20.69
C VAL A 18 -24.91 22.59 20.31
N LEU A 19 -26.10 22.00 20.36
CA LEU A 19 -26.33 20.60 20.00
C LEU A 19 -25.85 20.28 18.58
N MET A 20 -26.20 21.10 17.58
CA MET A 20 -25.76 20.91 16.19
C MET A 20 -24.24 21.05 16.04
N THR A 21 -23.63 22.04 16.70
CA THR A 21 -22.17 22.22 16.64
C THR A 21 -21.43 21.07 17.30
N THR A 22 -21.92 20.55 18.43
CA THR A 22 -21.31 19.41 19.11
C THR A 22 -21.40 18.16 18.23
N MET A 23 -22.56 17.90 17.64
CA MET A 23 -22.74 16.76 16.73
C MET A 23 -21.82 16.87 15.52
N LEU A 24 -21.76 18.05 14.89
CA LEU A 24 -20.89 18.31 13.75
C LEU A 24 -19.41 18.10 14.09
N THR A 25 -19.00 18.57 15.27
CA THR A 25 -17.63 18.41 15.77
C THR A 25 -17.30 16.93 15.98
N LEU A 26 -18.23 16.16 16.56
CA LEU A 26 -18.06 14.74 16.78
C LEU A 26 -17.90 13.99 15.46
N THR A 27 -18.74 14.29 14.47
CA THR A 27 -18.66 13.70 13.13
C THR A 27 -17.33 14.06 12.44
N ALA A 28 -16.91 15.33 12.52
CA ALA A 28 -15.64 15.76 11.95
C ALA A 28 -14.45 15.01 12.59
N ALA A 29 -14.47 14.83 13.92
CA ALA A 29 -13.45 14.08 14.63
C ALA A 29 -13.40 12.60 14.18
N MET A 30 -14.55 11.94 14.04
CA MET A 30 -14.61 10.56 13.55
C MET A 30 -14.05 10.42 12.13
N LEU A 31 -14.37 11.36 11.23
CA LEU A 31 -13.87 11.34 9.85
C LEU A 31 -12.36 11.51 9.78
N ILE A 32 -11.80 12.43 10.58
CA ILE A 32 -10.35 12.64 10.68
C ILE A 32 -9.68 11.36 11.18
N MET A 33 -10.24 10.74 12.22
CA MET A 33 -9.71 9.51 12.80
C MET A 33 -9.80 8.33 11.82
N ALA A 34 -10.90 8.19 11.09
CA ALA A 34 -11.06 7.16 10.06
C ALA A 34 -10.03 7.34 8.93
N ARG A 35 -9.80 8.59 8.49
CA ARG A 35 -8.79 8.90 7.48
C ARG A 35 -7.38 8.54 7.95
N TRP A 36 -7.04 8.89 9.19
CA TRP A 36 -5.73 8.57 9.75
C TRP A 36 -5.53 7.06 9.97
N SER A 37 -6.59 6.37 10.42
CA SER A 37 -6.58 4.92 10.59
C SER A 37 -6.39 4.17 9.27
N TYR A 38 -6.95 4.67 8.17
CA TYR A 38 -6.74 4.06 6.85
C TYR A 38 -5.29 4.22 6.39
N GLU A 39 -4.72 5.41 6.53
CA GLU A 39 -3.33 5.69 6.15
C GLU A 39 -2.35 4.75 6.88
N GLN A 40 -2.51 4.62 8.20
CA GLN A 40 -1.67 3.74 9.02
C GLN A 40 -1.91 2.26 8.71
N GLY A 41 -3.17 1.82 8.71
CA GLY A 41 -3.52 0.42 8.53
C GLY A 41 -3.19 -0.11 7.13
N PHE A 42 -3.35 0.72 6.09
CA PHE A 42 -2.99 0.34 4.72
C PHE A 42 -1.48 0.20 4.55
N PHE A 43 -0.70 1.09 5.15
CA PHE A 43 0.76 1.00 5.13
C PHE A 43 1.25 -0.29 5.79
N ASP A 44 0.74 -0.60 6.98
CA ASP A 44 1.12 -1.82 7.70
C ASP A 44 0.72 -3.08 6.93
N TYR A 45 -0.48 -3.09 6.33
CA TYR A 45 -0.95 -4.20 5.49
C TYR A 45 -0.07 -4.42 4.25
N THR A 46 0.24 -3.35 3.50
CA THR A 46 1.04 -3.46 2.27
C THR A 46 2.48 -3.87 2.55
N ASN A 47 3.08 -3.37 3.63
CA ASN A 47 4.40 -3.79 4.07
C ASN A 47 4.43 -5.28 4.46
N ALA A 48 3.47 -5.73 5.27
CA ALA A 48 3.38 -7.12 5.69
C ALA A 48 3.15 -8.06 4.50
N LEU A 49 2.31 -7.65 3.55
CA LEU A 49 2.07 -8.40 2.32
C LEU A 49 3.33 -8.51 1.46
N GLU A 50 4.06 -7.40 1.31
CA GLU A 50 5.30 -7.39 0.53
C GLU A 50 6.41 -8.19 1.20
N GLN A 51 6.53 -8.13 2.52
CA GLN A 51 7.44 -8.97 3.28
C GLN A 51 7.14 -10.45 3.03
N THR A 52 5.87 -10.83 3.13
CA THR A 52 5.42 -12.20 2.86
C THR A 52 5.77 -12.64 1.43
N ARG A 53 5.58 -11.74 0.44
CA ARG A 53 5.94 -12.01 -0.96
C ARG A 53 7.43 -12.28 -1.13
N LEU A 54 8.28 -11.43 -0.56
CA LEU A 54 9.73 -11.58 -0.63
C LEU A 54 10.21 -12.86 0.07
N GLU A 55 9.60 -13.21 1.20
CA GLU A 55 9.86 -14.48 1.91
C GLU A 55 9.47 -15.70 1.06
N MET A 56 8.36 -15.64 0.30
CA MET A 56 7.97 -16.71 -0.63
C MET A 56 8.90 -16.82 -1.85
N LEU A 57 9.53 -15.72 -2.28
CA LEU A 57 10.49 -15.71 -3.40
C LEU A 57 11.91 -16.10 -2.96
N ALA A 58 12.23 -15.98 -1.68
CA ALA A 58 13.56 -16.26 -1.14
C ALA A 58 14.07 -17.68 -1.51
N PRO A 59 13.29 -18.78 -1.38
CA PRO A 59 13.77 -20.11 -1.78
C PRO A 59 14.18 -20.20 -3.25
N GLN A 60 13.41 -19.62 -4.17
CA GLN A 60 13.74 -19.65 -5.61
C GLN A 60 15.03 -18.90 -5.92
N LEU A 61 15.29 -17.81 -5.18
CA LEU A 61 16.55 -17.06 -5.30
C LEU A 61 17.72 -17.81 -4.67
N VAL A 62 17.49 -18.59 -3.62
CA VAL A 62 18.50 -19.50 -3.05
C VAL A 62 18.86 -20.61 -4.04
N ASP A 63 17.88 -21.18 -4.75
CA ASP A 63 18.15 -22.19 -5.77
C ASP A 63 19.04 -21.63 -6.89
N LEU A 64 18.74 -20.41 -7.36
CA LEU A 64 19.61 -19.69 -8.31
C LEU A 64 21.00 -19.38 -7.74
N TYR A 65 21.11 -19.09 -6.44
CA TYR A 65 22.38 -18.86 -5.77
C TYR A 65 23.27 -20.10 -5.80
N VAL A 66 22.70 -21.26 -5.52
CA VAL A 66 23.40 -22.55 -5.57
C VAL A 66 23.83 -22.85 -7.00
N LEU A 67 22.95 -22.68 -7.98
CA LEU A 67 23.24 -22.89 -9.41
C LEU A 67 24.36 -21.96 -9.92
N SER A 68 24.46 -20.75 -9.38
CA SER A 68 25.50 -19.77 -9.72
C SER A 68 26.84 -20.03 -8.99
N GLY A 69 27.01 -21.21 -8.37
CA GLY A 69 28.23 -21.57 -7.66
C GLY A 69 28.43 -20.81 -6.35
N GLN A 70 27.34 -20.44 -5.67
CA GLN A 70 27.37 -19.70 -4.39
C GLN A 70 27.99 -18.30 -4.52
N ASN A 71 27.87 -17.68 -5.69
CA ASN A 71 28.34 -16.33 -5.92
C ASN A 71 27.16 -15.42 -6.28
N ILE A 72 26.79 -14.52 -5.36
CA ILE A 72 25.66 -13.59 -5.52
C ILE A 72 25.85 -12.66 -6.73
N ARG A 73 27.10 -12.31 -7.07
CA ARG A 73 27.41 -11.41 -8.19
C ARG A 73 27.42 -12.12 -9.54
N ALA A 74 27.57 -13.43 -9.55
CA ALA A 74 27.54 -14.25 -10.76
C ALA A 74 26.11 -14.60 -11.20
N MET A 75 25.10 -14.28 -10.39
CA MET A 75 23.71 -14.57 -10.73
C MET A 75 23.25 -13.87 -12.01
N PRO A 76 22.48 -14.55 -12.88
CA PRO A 76 21.91 -13.94 -14.07
C PRO A 76 20.87 -12.87 -13.68
N LYS A 77 21.23 -11.59 -13.89
CA LYS A 77 20.39 -10.42 -13.53
C LYS A 77 18.97 -10.49 -14.10
N ASN A 78 18.84 -11.04 -15.31
CA ASN A 78 17.56 -11.17 -16.01
C ASN A 78 16.63 -12.15 -15.28
N GLU A 79 17.12 -13.31 -14.86
CA GLU A 79 16.32 -14.31 -14.14
C GLU A 79 15.96 -13.82 -12.73
N VAL A 80 16.91 -13.19 -12.04
CA VAL A 80 16.64 -12.56 -10.73
C VAL A 80 15.53 -11.52 -10.88
N SER A 81 15.60 -10.65 -11.90
CA SER A 81 14.56 -9.66 -12.14
C SER A 81 13.20 -10.27 -12.50
N ALA A 82 13.18 -11.40 -13.21
CA ALA A 82 11.96 -12.11 -13.56
C ALA A 82 11.29 -12.74 -12.32
N ILE A 83 12.09 -13.33 -11.41
CA ILE A 83 11.61 -13.86 -10.14
C ILE A 83 11.07 -12.72 -9.26
N LEU A 84 11.82 -11.62 -9.15
CA LEU A 84 11.40 -10.44 -8.37
C LEU A 84 10.14 -9.76 -8.92
N ALA A 85 9.93 -9.79 -10.23
CA ALA A 85 8.72 -9.28 -10.88
C ALA A 85 7.53 -10.25 -10.81
N SER A 86 7.76 -11.51 -10.41
CA SER A 86 6.70 -12.51 -10.29
C SER A 86 5.95 -12.36 -8.97
N PHE A 87 4.65 -12.63 -9.02
CA PHE A 87 3.86 -12.88 -7.83
C PHE A 87 3.90 -14.39 -7.54
N PRO A 88 4.17 -14.80 -6.29
CA PRO A 88 4.10 -16.21 -5.94
C PRO A 88 2.71 -16.73 -6.27
N LYS A 89 2.62 -17.85 -7.01
CA LYS A 89 1.35 -18.57 -7.15
C LYS A 89 0.96 -18.99 -5.75
N HIS A 90 -0.18 -18.50 -5.24
CA HIS A 90 -0.71 -18.94 -3.96
C HIS A 90 -0.68 -20.48 -3.90
N PRO A 91 -0.22 -21.09 -2.78
CA PRO A 91 -0.33 -22.53 -2.60
C PRO A 91 -1.78 -22.91 -2.89
N GLN A 92 -1.99 -23.91 -3.74
CA GLN A 92 -3.33 -24.35 -4.16
C GLN A 92 -4.15 -24.75 -2.92
N GLY A 93 -4.92 -23.81 -2.39
CA GLY A 93 -6.02 -24.10 -1.48
C GLY A 93 -7.11 -24.91 -2.20
N PRO A 94 -8.11 -25.44 -1.46
CA PRO A 94 -9.22 -26.16 -2.07
C PRO A 94 -9.80 -25.33 -3.22
N ASN A 95 -9.99 -26.00 -4.35
CA ASN A 95 -10.18 -25.46 -5.69
C ASN A 95 -11.35 -24.46 -5.80
N LEU A 96 -11.16 -23.22 -5.35
CA LEU A 96 -12.06 -22.08 -5.60
C LEU A 96 -11.74 -21.51 -6.99
N ASN A 97 -11.90 -22.33 -8.03
CA ASN A 97 -11.56 -22.04 -9.42
C ASN A 97 -12.44 -20.98 -10.11
N LYS A 98 -12.94 -19.98 -9.36
CA LYS A 98 -13.85 -18.95 -9.91
C LYS A 98 -13.28 -17.55 -9.99
N PHE A 99 -12.07 -17.32 -9.48
CA PHE A 99 -11.37 -16.06 -9.71
C PHE A 99 -10.25 -16.29 -10.71
N PRO A 100 -10.26 -15.62 -11.88
CA PRO A 100 -9.13 -15.70 -12.80
C PRO A 100 -7.89 -15.19 -12.06
N ASN A 101 -6.85 -16.03 -12.00
CA ASN A 101 -5.53 -15.75 -11.43
C ASN A 101 -4.75 -14.68 -12.23
N LYS A 102 -5.46 -13.85 -13.00
CA LYS A 102 -4.89 -12.80 -13.81
C LYS A 102 -4.63 -11.61 -12.87
N PRO A 103 -3.39 -11.12 -12.75
CA PRO A 103 -3.16 -9.86 -12.05
C PRO A 103 -4.12 -8.82 -12.64
N LEU A 104 -4.71 -7.98 -11.79
CA LEU A 104 -5.55 -6.89 -12.26
C LEU A 104 -4.80 -6.15 -13.37
N PRO A 105 -5.46 -5.78 -14.49
CA PRO A 105 -4.82 -4.98 -15.53
C PRO A 105 -4.22 -3.71 -14.90
N GLY A 106 -2.89 -3.59 -14.91
CA GLY A 106 -2.16 -2.48 -14.28
C GLY A 106 -1.56 -2.76 -12.89
N ALA A 107 -1.85 -3.91 -12.26
CA ALA A 107 -1.18 -4.33 -11.03
C ALA A 107 0.27 -4.75 -11.34
N ARG A 108 1.20 -3.81 -11.20
CA ARG A 108 2.63 -4.07 -11.30
C ARG A 108 3.11 -4.68 -9.98
N ALA A 109 3.99 -5.67 -10.04
CA ALA A 109 4.64 -6.16 -8.83
C ALA A 109 5.41 -5.00 -8.18
N PRO A 110 5.39 -4.89 -6.83
CA PRO A 110 6.19 -3.89 -6.13
C PRO A 110 7.64 -3.97 -6.60
N SER A 111 8.23 -2.80 -6.79
CA SER A 111 9.61 -2.70 -7.23
C SER A 111 10.51 -3.29 -6.16
N ALA A 112 11.06 -4.48 -6.42
CA ALA A 112 11.99 -5.18 -5.54
C ALA A 112 13.37 -5.30 -6.19
N ALA A 113 14.41 -5.34 -5.37
CA ALA A 113 15.79 -5.50 -5.79
C ALA A 113 16.60 -6.33 -4.79
N LEU A 114 17.62 -6.98 -5.33
CA LEU A 114 18.57 -7.80 -4.59
C LEU A 114 19.86 -7.02 -4.36
N PHE A 115 20.36 -7.05 -3.13
CA PHE A 115 21.57 -6.38 -2.68
C PHE A 115 22.53 -7.36 -2.02
N ASP A 116 23.82 -7.15 -2.21
CA ASP A 116 24.89 -7.84 -1.49
C ASP A 116 24.89 -7.44 0.01
N LEU A 117 25.62 -8.18 0.85
CA LEU A 117 25.82 -7.86 2.28
C LEU A 117 26.43 -6.47 2.49
N ASN A 118 27.21 -6.00 1.51
CA ASN A 118 27.83 -4.68 1.51
C ASN A 118 26.89 -3.57 0.99
N GLY A 119 25.60 -3.86 0.76
CA GLY A 119 24.63 -2.89 0.23
C GLY A 119 24.78 -2.57 -1.26
N HIS A 120 25.58 -3.35 -2.00
CA HIS A 120 25.75 -3.15 -3.44
C HIS A 120 24.56 -3.74 -4.21
N PHE A 121 23.99 -2.98 -5.14
CA PHE A 121 22.90 -3.43 -6.00
C PHE A 121 23.36 -4.54 -6.95
N ILE A 122 22.60 -5.64 -7.01
CA ILE A 122 22.87 -6.78 -7.88
C ILE A 122 21.91 -6.80 -9.07
N ALA A 123 20.60 -6.81 -8.81
CA ALA A 123 19.56 -6.94 -9.82
C ALA A 123 18.17 -6.48 -9.31
N GLY A 124 17.24 -6.21 -10.22
CA GLY A 124 15.88 -5.75 -9.93
C GLY A 124 15.68 -4.26 -10.15
N ALA A 125 14.84 -3.62 -9.35
CA ALA A 125 14.56 -2.19 -9.45
C ALA A 125 15.71 -1.32 -8.90
N SER A 126 16.44 -0.65 -9.79
CA SER A 126 17.58 0.22 -9.44
C SER A 126 17.22 1.48 -8.65
N LEU A 127 15.92 1.81 -8.51
CA LEU A 127 15.44 2.95 -7.73
C LEU A 127 15.61 2.77 -6.21
N LEU A 128 15.92 1.54 -5.77
CA LEU A 128 16.13 1.14 -4.38
C LEU A 128 17.56 1.38 -3.86
N THR A 129 18.45 2.01 -4.65
CA THR A 129 19.86 2.19 -4.25
C THR A 129 20.04 3.16 -3.08
N ASN A 130 19.10 4.08 -2.85
CA ASN A 130 19.13 4.99 -1.71
C ASN A 130 18.27 4.45 -0.57
N ASP A 131 18.75 4.55 0.68
CA ASP A 131 18.02 4.07 1.86
C ASP A 131 16.73 4.89 2.03
N GLN A 132 15.58 4.26 1.80
CA GLN A 132 14.28 4.92 1.91
C GLN A 132 13.62 4.58 3.25
N PRO A 133 12.97 5.54 3.93
CA PRO A 133 12.45 5.35 5.29
C PRO A 133 11.38 4.26 5.44
N ASN A 134 10.84 3.75 4.33
CA ASN A 134 9.73 2.80 4.30
C ASN A 134 10.06 1.56 3.44
N GLU A 135 11.33 1.16 3.37
CA GLU A 135 11.72 -0.03 2.62
C GLU A 135 11.48 -1.32 3.42
N VAL A 136 10.86 -2.31 2.76
CA VAL A 136 10.70 -3.65 3.30
C VAL A 136 11.99 -4.42 3.02
N ARG A 137 12.63 -4.95 4.08
CA ARG A 137 13.89 -5.71 3.99
C ARG A 137 13.68 -7.15 4.42
N VAL A 138 14.08 -8.09 3.57
CA VAL A 138 14.06 -9.53 3.88
C VAL A 138 15.47 -10.11 3.64
N PRO A 139 16.07 -10.79 4.63
CA PRO A 139 17.37 -11.43 4.45
C PRO A 139 17.23 -12.70 3.59
N LEU A 140 18.06 -12.81 2.55
CA LEU A 140 18.24 -14.06 1.82
C LEU A 140 19.20 -14.95 2.61
N ARG A 141 18.70 -16.08 3.11
CA ARG A 141 19.48 -17.01 3.95
C ARG A 141 19.78 -18.30 3.21
N PHE A 142 21.05 -18.73 3.23
CA PHE A 142 21.50 -20.03 2.75
C PHE A 142 22.27 -20.72 3.89
N GLU A 143 21.90 -21.97 4.21
CA GLU A 143 22.47 -22.74 5.34
C GLU A 143 22.51 -21.96 6.67
N GLY A 144 21.47 -21.17 6.95
CA GLY A 144 21.38 -20.34 8.16
C GLY A 144 22.23 -19.07 8.16
N LYS A 145 23.05 -18.82 7.13
CA LYS A 145 23.82 -17.59 6.95
C LYS A 145 23.10 -16.63 6.00
N THR A 146 23.12 -15.35 6.32
CA THR A 146 22.61 -14.31 5.40
C THR A 146 23.62 -14.10 4.29
N VAL A 147 23.20 -14.27 3.03
CA VAL A 147 24.06 -14.12 1.85
C VAL A 147 23.74 -12.85 1.04
N ALA A 148 22.54 -12.30 1.19
CA ALA A 148 22.09 -11.10 0.51
C ALA A 148 20.87 -10.48 1.21
N TRP A 149 20.50 -9.27 0.78
CA TRP A 149 19.31 -8.56 1.24
C TRP A 149 18.36 -8.33 0.07
N LEU A 150 17.11 -8.71 0.26
CA LEU A 150 16.00 -8.33 -0.60
C LEU A 150 15.39 -7.05 -0.07
N LYS A 151 15.30 -6.04 -0.91
CA LYS A 151 14.64 -4.77 -0.59
C LYS A 151 13.48 -4.55 -1.53
N SER A 152 12.39 -4.00 -1.00
CA SER A 152 11.25 -3.59 -1.80
C SER A 152 10.68 -2.27 -1.31
N LEU A 153 10.15 -1.50 -2.27
CA LEU A 153 9.35 -0.32 -2.02
C LEU A 153 7.90 -0.67 -2.37
N PRO A 154 7.03 -0.87 -1.37
CA PRO A 154 5.61 -0.99 -1.65
C PRO A 154 5.13 0.31 -2.31
N GLU A 155 4.38 0.17 -3.41
CA GLU A 155 3.88 1.33 -4.14
C GLU A 155 2.97 2.15 -3.22
N ARG A 156 3.43 3.36 -2.87
CA ARG A 156 2.60 4.37 -2.22
C ARG A 156 1.58 4.88 -3.25
N HIS A 157 0.45 4.19 -3.41
CA HIS A 157 -0.70 4.72 -4.15
C HIS A 157 -1.33 5.89 -3.38
N PHE A 158 -0.61 7.01 -3.25
CA PHE A 158 -1.13 8.27 -2.69
C PHE A 158 -0.63 9.52 -3.44
N LYS A 159 -0.27 9.38 -4.72
CA LYS A 159 -0.05 10.55 -5.59
C LYS A 159 -0.92 10.61 -6.84
N ASP A 160 -1.50 9.50 -7.27
CA ASP A 160 -2.60 9.54 -8.25
C ASP A 160 -3.92 9.45 -7.51
N THR A 161 -4.46 10.63 -7.24
CA THR A 161 -5.89 10.92 -7.13
C THR A 161 -6.80 9.75 -7.53
N MET A 162 -7.38 9.07 -6.54
CA MET A 162 -8.72 8.49 -6.68
C MET A 162 -9.79 9.58 -6.96
N GLU A 163 -9.40 10.83 -7.20
CA GLU A 163 -10.28 11.95 -7.52
C GLU A 163 -10.66 12.10 -8.99
N THR A 164 -10.09 11.38 -9.96
CA THR A 164 -10.29 11.78 -11.38
C THR A 164 -11.20 10.86 -12.21
N GLN A 165 -11.56 9.65 -11.75
CA GLN A 165 -12.46 8.77 -12.52
C GLN A 165 -13.80 8.45 -11.85
N VAL A 166 -13.98 8.70 -10.55
CA VAL A 166 -15.27 8.47 -9.86
C VAL A 166 -16.00 9.79 -9.56
N SER A 167 -15.30 10.92 -9.39
CA SER A 167 -15.90 12.23 -9.09
C SER A 167 -16.71 12.84 -10.24
N ARG A 168 -16.46 12.43 -11.49
CA ARG A 168 -17.22 12.95 -12.65
C ARG A 168 -18.59 12.29 -12.82
N THR A 169 -18.80 11.07 -12.33
CA THR A 169 -20.05 10.32 -12.61
C THR A 169 -21.05 10.31 -11.45
N GLN A 170 -20.64 10.63 -10.21
CA GLN A 170 -21.55 10.61 -9.06
C GLN A 170 -22.15 11.98 -8.68
N LEU A 171 -21.46 13.09 -8.97
CA LEU A 171 -21.97 14.43 -8.62
C LEU A 171 -23.17 14.88 -9.46
N GLU A 172 -23.21 14.52 -10.74
CA GLU A 172 -24.34 14.89 -11.62
C GLU A 172 -25.65 14.18 -11.22
N ARG A 173 -25.59 12.95 -10.69
CA ARG A 173 -26.81 12.20 -10.35
C ARG A 173 -27.39 12.56 -8.98
N SER A 174 -26.58 13.05 -8.03
CA SER A 174 -27.09 13.46 -6.72
C SER A 174 -27.81 14.81 -6.75
N LEU A 175 -27.43 15.74 -7.65
CA LEU A 175 -28.11 17.03 -7.78
C LEU A 175 -29.55 16.87 -8.28
N TRP A 176 -29.80 15.87 -9.14
CA TRP A 176 -31.16 15.56 -9.62
C TRP A 176 -32.08 15.00 -8.53
N LEU A 177 -31.57 14.20 -7.59
CA LEU A 177 -32.38 13.66 -6.49
C LEU A 177 -32.63 14.69 -5.37
N GLY A 178 -31.68 15.60 -5.12
CA GLY A 178 -31.87 16.71 -4.18
C GLY A 178 -32.88 17.76 -4.64
N GLY A 179 -32.99 17.97 -5.96
CA GLY A 179 -33.93 18.95 -6.54
C GLY A 179 -35.39 18.48 -6.66
N ILE A 180 -35.66 17.18 -6.57
CA ILE A 180 -37.02 16.62 -6.68
C ILE A 180 -37.69 16.44 -5.30
N SER A 181 -36.94 16.64 -4.21
CA SER A 181 -37.44 16.51 -2.82
C SER A 181 -37.84 17.84 -2.16
N LEU A 182 -37.84 18.95 -2.91
CA LEU A 182 -38.34 20.26 -2.44
C LEU A 182 -39.50 20.72 -3.33
#